data_AF-X1JSG9-F1
#
_entry.id   AF-X1JSG9-F1
#
_cell.length_a   1.000
_cell.length_b   1.000
_cell.length_c   1.000
_cell.angle_alpha   90.00
_cell.angle_beta   90.00
_cell.angle_gamma   90.00
#
_symmetry.space_group_name_H-M   'P 1'
#
loop_
_entity.id
_entity.type
_entity.pdbx_description
1 polymer ?
#
loop_
_entity_poly.entity_id
_entity_poly.type
_entity_poly.pdbx_seq_one_letter_code
_entity_poly.pdbx_strand_id
1 'polypeptide(L)' 'MTLEKAIEILTDILRFVKSGDPPDEHDALKLGIEALQEKLEREKRGTP' A
#
# COMPACT_ATOMS: atom_id res chain seq x y z
N MET A 1 2.95 -14.54 -2.01
CA MET A 1 2.51 -13.24 -1.46
C MET A 1 1.21 -12.84 -2.15
N THR A 2 0.17 -12.42 -1.43
CA THR A 2 -1.10 -11.91 -2.01
C THR A 2 -1.15 -10.39 -1.98
N LEU A 3 -2.08 -9.77 -2.73
CA LEU A 3 -2.29 -8.32 -2.69
C LEU A 3 -2.71 -7.85 -1.30
N GLU A 4 -3.63 -8.57 -0.64
CA GLU A 4 -4.03 -8.26 0.73
C GLU A 4 -2.85 -8.31 1.70
N LYS A 5 -1.99 -9.32 1.56
CA LYS A 5 -0.83 -9.47 2.44
C LYS A 5 0.22 -8.39 2.19
N ALA A 6 0.40 -7.96 0.94
CA ALA A 6 1.29 -6.86 0.60
C ALA A 6 0.79 -5.52 1.16
N ILE A 7 -0.51 -5.23 1.06
CA ILE A 7 -1.14 -4.04 1.65
C ILE A 7 -0.98 -4.03 3.17
N GLU A 8 -1.20 -5.17 3.84
CA GLU A 8 -1.02 -5.30 5.29
C GLU A 8 0.42 -4.98 5.71
N ILE A 9 1.42 -5.56 5.02
CA ILE A 9 2.84 -5.33 5.31
C ILE A 9 3.21 -3.85 5.12
N LEU A 10 2.82 -3.23 4.00
CA LEU A 10 3.14 -1.83 3.72
C LEU A 10 2.46 -0.87 4.70
N THR A 11 1.22 -1.18 5.11
CA THR A 11 0.49 -0.41 6.11
C THR A 11 1.16 -0.52 7.48
N ASP A 12 1.69 -1.68 7.82
CA ASP A 12 2.44 -1.87 9.06
C ASP A 12 3.77 -1.11 9.03
N ILE A 13 4.51 -1.17 7.92
CA ILE A 13 5.73 -0.38 7.70
C ILE A 13 5.46 1.12 7.88
N LEU A 14 4.33 1.62 7.35
CA LEU A 14 3.94 3.04 7.48
C LEU A 14 3.80 3.50 8.95
N ARG A 15 3.53 2.59 9.89
CA ARG A 15 3.46 2.90 11.34
C ARG A 15 4.83 3.09 11.98
N PHE A 16 5.88 2.55 11.36
CA PHE A 16 7.25 2.65 11.84
C PHE A 16 7.96 3.89 11.30
N VAL A 17 7.48 4.45 10.19
CA VAL A 17 7.96 5.72 9.65
C VAL A 17 7.46 6.85 10.56
N LYS A 18 8.38 7.56 11.20
CA LYS A 18 8.11 8.61 12.20
C LYS A 18 8.10 9.98 11.53
N SER A 19 7.51 10.98 12.19
CA SER A 19 7.47 12.39 11.73
C SER A 19 8.83 13.10 11.55
N GLY A 20 9.95 12.38 11.66
CA GLY A 20 11.31 12.87 11.34
C GLY A 20 11.97 12.16 10.16
N ASP A 21 11.32 11.15 9.58
CA ASP A 21 11.81 10.46 8.39
C ASP A 21 11.49 11.26 7.12
N PRO A 22 12.22 11.05 6.01
CA PRO A 22 11.99 11.79 4.78
C PRO A 22 10.54 11.66 4.33
N PRO A 23 9.82 12.77 4.09
CA PRO A 23 8.41 12.74 3.69
C PRO A 23 8.19 11.89 2.41
N ASP A 24 9.21 11.82 1.57
CA ASP A 24 9.23 11.04 0.32
C ASP A 24 9.00 9.54 0.55
N GLU A 25 9.49 8.96 1.65
CA GLU A 25 9.31 7.54 1.96
C GLU A 25 7.88 7.24 2.42
N HIS A 26 7.31 8.14 3.23
CA HIS A 26 5.90 8.07 3.63
C HIS A 26 4.97 8.14 2.41
N ASP A 27 5.24 9.06 1.50
CA ASP A 27 4.37 9.29 0.35
C ASP A 27 4.54 8.19 -0.71
N ALA A 28 5.76 7.68 -0.91
CA ALA A 28 6.00 6.50 -1.75
C ALA A 28 5.24 5.25 -1.23
N LEU A 29 5.25 5.02 0.09
CA LEU A 29 4.52 3.91 0.70
C LEU A 29 3.00 4.06 0.54
N LYS A 30 2.45 5.26 0.78
CA LYS A 30 1.02 5.52 0.55
C LYS A 30 0.62 5.27 -0.89
N LEU A 31 1.39 5.78 -1.85
CA LEU A 31 1.13 5.58 -3.27
C LEU A 31 1.16 4.10 -3.65
N GLY A 32 2.12 3.34 -3.11
CA GLY A 32 2.19 1.89 -3.28
C GLY A 32 0.97 1.14 -2.72
N ILE A 33 0.51 1.53 -1.53
CA ILE A 33 -0.70 0.97 -0.91
C ILE A 33 -1.94 1.25 -1.77
N GLU A 34 -2.11 2.49 -2.24
CA GLU A 34 -3.23 2.91 -3.09
C GLU A 34 -3.28 2.12 -4.40
N ALA A 35 -2.13 1.97 -5.08
CA ALA A 35 -2.04 1.21 -6.32
C ALA A 35 -2.40 -0.28 -6.13
N LEU A 36 -1.97 -0.89 -5.02
CA LEU A 36 -2.31 -2.28 -4.70
C LEU A 36 -3.79 -2.45 -4.36
N GLN A 37 -4.38 -1.49 -3.64
CA GLN A 37 -5.81 -1.49 -3.36
C GLN A 37 -6.63 -1.36 -4.64
N GLU A 38 -6.24 -0.48 -5.56
CA GLU A 38 -6.90 -0.33 -6.85
C GLU A 38 -6.83 -1.64 -7.66
N LYS A 39 -5.66 -2.28 -7.70
CA LYS A 39 -5.50 -3.58 -8.37
C LYS A 39 -6.38 -4.67 -7.74
N LEU A 40 -6.42 -4.75 -6.41
CA LEU A 40 -7.26 -5.71 -5.70
C LEU A 40 -8.76 -5.48 -5.99
N GLU A 41 -9.20 -4.23 -6.04
CA GLU A 41 -10.57 -3.87 -6.39
C GLU A 41 -10.90 -4.24 -7.84
N ARG A 42 -9.97 -4.03 -8.78
CA ARG A 42 -10.12 -4.45 -10.18
C ARG A 42 -10.26 -5.97 -10.30
N GLU A 43 -9.46 -6.74 -9.54
CA GLU A 43 -9.54 -8.21 -9.53
C GLU A 43 -10.86 -8.71 -8.93
N LYS A 44 -11.34 -8.08 -7.85
CA LYS A 44 -12.63 -8.43 -7.20
C LYS A 44 -13.85 -8.10 -8.04
N ARG A 45 -13.80 -7.01 -8.80
CA ARG A 45 -14.93 -6.58 -9.65
C ARG A 45 -15.17 -7.50 -10.84
N GLY A 46 -14.25 -8.44 -11.09
CA GLY A 46 -14.24 -9.24 -12.31
C GLY A 46 -13.95 -8.30 -13.48
N THR A 47 -12.74 -8.37 -14.01
CA THR A 47 -12.54 -7.87 -15.38
C THR A 47 -13.60 -8.51 -16.27
N PRO A 48 -14.38 -7.75 -17.06
CA PRO A 48 -15.11 -8.35 -18.18
C PRO A 48 -14.16 -9.08 -19.12
#